data_AF-A0A315XCH8-F1
#
_entry.id   AF-A0A315XCH8-F1
#
_cell.length_a   1.000
_cell.length_b   1.000
_cell.length_c   1.000
_cell.angle_alpha   90.00
_cell.angle_beta   90.00
_cell.angle_gamma   90.00
#
_symmetry.space_group_name_H-M   'P 1'
#
loop_
_entity.id
_entity.type
_entity.pdbx_description
1 polymer ?
#
loop_
_entity_poly.entity_id
_entity_poly.type
_entity_poly.pdbx_seq_one_letter_code
_entity_poly.pdbx_strand_id
1 'polypeptide(L)' 'MTGIFYDPASRRLHAVLTAPESRWTLVTHNVNASTHLCRRIMSEWLSPDDICRVDWNIRRERHSA' A
#
# COMPACT_ATOMS: atom_id res chain seq x y z
N MET A 1 8.66 -2.75 10.57
CA MET A 1 7.32 -2.13 10.71
C MET A 1 6.36 -2.91 9.82
N THR A 2 5.19 -3.27 10.33
CA THR A 2 4.22 -4.13 9.63
C THR A 2 3.01 -3.32 9.17
N GLY A 3 2.54 -3.56 7.95
CA GLY A 3 1.39 -2.85 7.38
C GLY A 3 1.24 -3.03 5.88
N ILE A 4 0.25 -2.35 5.30
CA ILE A 4 0.11 -2.16 3.86
C ILE A 4 0.74 -0.82 3.49
N PHE A 5 1.58 -0.85 2.47
CA PHE A 5 2.32 0.26 1.94
C PHE A 5 1.95 0.51 0.48
N TYR A 6 1.96 1.75 0.06
CA TYR A 6 1.80 2.17 -1.32
C TYR A 6 3.16 2.46 -1.94
N ASP A 7 3.47 1.77 -3.03
CA ASP A 7 4.62 2.07 -3.89
C ASP A 7 4.20 3.08 -4.97
N PRO A 8 4.66 4.34 -4.90
CA PRO A 8 4.31 5.33 -5.92
C PRO A 8 4.97 5.07 -7.28
N ALA A 9 6.08 4.32 -7.35
CA ALA A 9 6.78 4.03 -8.59
C ALA A 9 6.03 3.02 -9.46
N SER A 10 5.55 1.93 -8.85
CA SER A 10 4.73 0.92 -9.55
C SER A 10 3.23 1.14 -9.42
N ARG A 11 2.79 2.09 -8.58
CA ARG A 11 1.39 2.37 -8.22
C ARG A 11 0.68 1.15 -7.65
N ARG A 12 1.34 0.44 -6.72
CA ARG A 12 0.87 -0.83 -6.16
C ARG A 12 0.78 -0.79 -4.64
N LEU A 13 0.02 -1.74 -4.09
CA LEU A 13 -0.05 -2.01 -2.67
C LEU A 13 0.77 -3.24 -2.28
N HIS A 14 1.55 -3.10 -1.22
CA HIS A 14 2.39 -4.15 -0.66
C HIS A 14 2.06 -4.36 0.83
N ALA A 15 1.58 -5.54 1.19
CA ALA A 15 1.50 -5.98 2.57
C ALA A 15 2.89 -6.47 3.02
N VAL A 16 3.51 -5.74 3.93
CA VAL A 16 4.87 -5.96 4.42
C VAL A 16 4.81 -6.36 5.89
N LEU A 17 5.53 -7.43 6.22
CA LEU A 17 5.62 -7.93 7.61
C LEU A 17 6.86 -7.44 8.35
N THR A 18 7.96 -7.16 7.65
CA THR A 18 9.28 -6.91 8.24
C THR A 18 9.79 -5.49 7.97
N ALA A 19 10.35 -5.27 6.77
CA ALA A 19 11.02 -4.04 6.38
C ALA A 19 10.41 -3.52 5.06
N PRO A 20 9.64 -2.42 5.07
CA PRO A 20 9.17 -1.78 3.86
C PRO A 20 10.29 -1.01 3.17
N GLU A 21 10.17 -0.76 1.87
CA GLU A 21 11.08 0.15 1.18
C GLU A 21 10.90 1.59 1.68
N SER A 22 12.01 2.32 1.80
CA SER A 22 12.03 3.69 2.35
C SER A 22 11.18 4.71 1.58
N ARG A 23 10.90 4.46 0.30
CA ARG A 23 10.10 5.33 -0.57
C ARG A 23 8.61 5.00 -0.55
N TRP A 24 8.22 3.90 0.08
CA TRP A 24 6.82 3.52 0.15
C TRP A 24 6.10 4.25 1.28
N THR A 25 4.85 4.64 1.02
CA THR A 25 4.02 5.34 2.01
C THR A 25 3.17 4.33 2.77
N LEU A 26 3.21 4.36 4.09
CA LEU A 26 2.30 3.53 4.90
C LEU A 26 0.85 3.95 4.67
N VAL A 27 0.00 3.00 4.30
CA VAL A 27 -1.46 3.20 4.18
C VAL A 27 -2.15 2.80 5.47
N THR A 28 -1.82 1.62 6.00
CA THR A 28 -2.41 1.14 7.25
C THR A 28 -1.53 0.08 7.91
N HIS A 29 -1.56 0.02 9.24
CA HIS A 29 -0.90 -1.04 10.00
C HIS A 29 -1.62 -2.40 9.87
N ASN A 30 -2.88 -2.43 9.41
CA ASN A 30 -3.62 -3.67 9.24
C ASN A 30 -3.26 -4.36 7.93
N VAL A 31 -2.42 -5.39 8.00
CA VAL A 31 -1.99 -6.20 6.83
C VAL A 31 -3.11 -6.97 6.15
N ASN A 32 -4.27 -7.11 6.80
CA ASN A 32 -5.47 -7.76 6.27
C ASN A 32 -6.54 -6.74 5.84
N ALA A 33 -6.20 -5.45 5.78
CA ALA A 33 -7.13 -4.44 5.30
C ALA A 33 -7.59 -4.75 3.88
N SER A 34 -8.88 -4.51 3.64
CA SER A 34 -9.46 -4.69 2.30
C SER A 34 -8.97 -3.60 1.35
N THR A 35 -9.05 -3.88 0.05
CA THR A 35 -8.75 -2.90 -1.00
C THR A 35 -9.66 -1.67 -0.91
N HIS A 36 -10.93 -1.86 -0.53
CA HIS A 36 -11.86 -0.76 -0.28
C HIS A 36 -11.38 0.17 0.84
N LEU A 37 -10.93 -0.39 1.97
CA LEU A 37 -10.38 0.41 3.07
C LEU A 37 -9.12 1.16 2.64
N CYS A 38 -8.20 0.47 1.95
CA CYS A 38 -6.98 1.10 1.43
C CYS A 38 -7.31 2.25 0.48
N ARG A 39 -8.27 2.06 -0.43
CA ARG A 39 -8.71 3.09 -1.38
C ARG A 39 -9.30 4.31 -0.68
N ARG A 40 -10.14 4.09 0.34
CA ARG A 40 -10.71 5.18 1.14
C ARG A 40 -9.61 5.99 1.82
N ILE A 41 -8.69 5.32 2.50
CA ILE A 41 -7.57 5.98 3.19
C ILE A 41 -6.72 6.78 2.19
N MET A 42 -6.32 6.15 1.08
CA MET A 42 -5.50 6.81 0.06
C MET A 42 -6.20 8.00 -0.61
N SER A 43 -7.53 8.03 -0.64
CA SER A 43 -8.29 9.16 -1.20
C SER A 43 -8.19 10.45 -0.40
N GLU A 44 -7.66 10.37 0.82
CA GLU A 44 -7.39 11.55 1.65
C GLU A 44 -6.15 12.33 1.17
N TRP A 45 -5.27 11.73 0.35
CA TRP A 45 -4.04 12.37 -0.12
C TRP A 45 -3.66 12.11 -1.57
N LEU A 46 -4.30 11.17 -2.27
CA LEU A 46 -4.16 11.01 -3.72
C LEU A 46 -5.28 11.71 -4.46
N SER A 47 -4.93 12.27 -5.62
CA SER A 47 -5.92 12.81 -6.54
C SER A 47 -6.85 11.69 -7.07
N PRO A 48 -8.08 12.03 -7.51
CA PRO A 48 -8.98 11.05 -8.13
C PRO A 48 -8.36 10.36 -9.35
N ASP A 49 -7.59 11.09 -10.16
CA ASP A 49 -6.91 10.56 -11.36
C ASP A 49 -5.81 9.55 -11.00
N ASP A 50 -5.06 9.83 -9.94
CA ASP A 50 -4.00 8.91 -9.46
C ASP A 50 -4.60 7.66 -8.84
N ILE A 51 -5.69 7.80 -8.08
CA ILE A 51 -6.41 6.64 -7.49
C ILE A 51 -6.89 5.66 -8.54
N CYS A 52 -7.38 6.15 -9.67
CA CYS A 52 -7.85 5.31 -10.76
C CYS A 52 -6.72 4.51 -11.44
N ARG A 53 -5.47 4.92 -11.24
CA ARG A 53 -4.28 4.29 -11.82
C ARG A 53 -3.58 3.33 -10.86
N VAL A 54 -4.05 3.19 -9.63
CA VAL A 54 -3.50 2.26 -8.64
C VAL A 54 -3.93 0.83 -8.98
N ASP A 55 -2.97 -0.08 -8.96
CA ASP A 55 -3.21 -1.52 -8.96
C ASP A 55 -3.58 -1.96 -7.54
N TRP A 56 -4.85 -2.32 -7.37
CA TRP A 56 -5.42 -2.69 -6.09
C TRP A 56 -5.14 -4.13 -5.68
N ASN A 57 -4.32 -4.87 -6.43
CA ASN A 57 -3.88 -6.19 -5.99
C ASN A 57 -2.80 -6.06 -4.89
N ILE A 58 -3.16 -6.37 -3.65
CA ILE A 58 -2.25 -6.29 -2.50
C ILE A 58 -1.29 -7.47 -2.55
N ARG A 59 -0.03 -7.20 -2.87
CA ARG A 59 1.03 -8.21 -2.88
C ARG A 59 1.60 -8.42 -1.49
N ARG A 60 1.80 -9.67 -1.10
CA ARG A 60 2.43 -10.00 0.19
C ARG A 60 3.93 -10.14 -0.01
N GLU A 61 4.69 -9.21 0.54
CA GLU A 61 6.14 -9.27 0.51
C GLU A 61 6.66 -10.01 1.74
N ARG A 62 7.46 -11.06 1.50
CA ARG A 62 8.33 -11.66 2.51
C ARG A 62 9.76 -11.31 2.13
N HIS A 63 10.25 -10.16 2.59
CA HIS A 63 11.68 -9.94 2.62
C HIS A 63 12.24 -10.77 3.78
N SER A 64 12.82 -11.93 3.43
CA SER A 64 13.71 -12.68 4.30
C SER A 64 14.84 -11.74 4.72
N ALA A 65 14.99 -11.56 6.03
CA ALA A 65 16.07 -10.79 6.62
C ALA A 65 17.44 -11.38 6.27
#